data_AF-A0A1V0UX40-F1
#
_entry.id   AF-A0A1V0UX40-F1
#
_cell.length_a   1.000
_cell.length_b   1.000
_cell.length_c   1.000
_cell.angle_alpha   90.00
_cell.angle_beta   90.00
_cell.angle_gamma   90.00
#
_symmetry.space_group_name_H-M   'P 1'
#
loop_
_entity.id
_entity.type
_entity.pdbx_description
1 polymer ?
#
loop_
_entity_poly.entity_id
_entity_poly.type
_entity_poly.pdbx_seq_one_letter_code
_entity_poly.pdbx_strand_id
1 'polypeptide(L)' 'MFIAKKEFDRSLIGNAVYISGYDKDGYEWDTYALVRTVTLDTMTVVLDTTEVETLSIDDFEHGLNMEVWERGAGDE' A
#
# COMPACT_ATOMS: atom_id res chain seq x y z
N MET A 1 22.79 2.22 -7.04
CA MET A 1 22.12 2.76 -5.84
C MET A 1 20.64 2.49 -6.06
N PHE A 2 20.08 1.52 -5.36
CA PHE A 2 18.65 1.19 -5.46
C PHE A 2 17.91 2.14 -4.53
N ILE A 3 17.15 3.08 -5.11
CA ILE A 3 16.22 3.89 -4.32
C ILE A 3 14.97 3.03 -4.19
N ALA A 4 14.82 2.37 -3.04
CA ALA A 4 13.54 1.76 -2.70
C ALA A 4 12.51 2.90 -2.66
N LYS A 5 11.45 2.77 -3.46
CA LYS A 5 10.30 3.66 -3.40
C LYS A 5 9.76 3.65 -1.96
N LYS A 6 9.31 4.80 -1.46
CA LYS A 6 8.84 4.95 -0.06
C LYS A 6 7.68 3.97 0.24
N GLU A 7 6.94 3.62 -0.81
CA GLU A 7 5.83 2.67 -0.82
C GLU A 7 6.27 1.22 -0.54
N PHE A 8 7.55 0.89 -0.74
CA PHE A 8 8.13 -0.45 -0.53
C PHE A 8 9.12 -0.47 0.65
N ASP A 9 8.92 0.42 1.63
CA ASP A 9 9.69 0.37 2.87
C ASP A 9 9.16 -0.76 3.79
N ARG A 10 10.06 -1.62 4.27
CA ARG A 10 9.72 -2.73 5.17
C ARG A 10 9.16 -2.27 6.51
N SER A 11 9.40 -1.02 6.92
CA SER A 11 8.79 -0.41 8.10
C SER A 11 7.27 -0.24 7.99
N LEU A 12 6.71 -0.35 6.78
CA LEU A 12 5.26 -0.33 6.57
C LEU A 12 4.57 -1.61 7.03
N ILE A 13 5.29 -2.72 7.20
CA ILE A 13 4.71 -4.00 7.62
C ILE A 13 4.00 -3.83 8.98
N GLY A 14 2.71 -4.16 9.02
CA GLY A 14 1.87 -4.01 10.20
C GLY A 14 1.12 -2.68 10.29
N ASN A 15 1.39 -1.72 9.39
CA ASN A 15 0.64 -0.47 9.31
C ASN A 15 -0.59 -0.61 8.42
N ALA A 16 -1.65 0.08 8.81
CA ALA A 16 -2.78 0.34 7.93
C ALA A 16 -2.39 1.45 6.95
N VAL A 17 -2.79 1.27 5.70
CA VAL A 17 -2.57 2.22 4.61
C VAL A 17 -3.88 2.48 3.89
N TYR A 18 -4.05 3.68 3.39
CA TYR A 18 -5.09 4.01 2.44
C TYR A 18 -4.48 3.97 1.04
N ILE A 19 -5.14 3.27 0.13
CA ILE A 19 -4.69 3.06 -1.26
C ILE A 19 -5.75 3.63 -2.18
N SER A 20 -5.33 4.46 -3.12
CA SER A 20 -6.22 5.15 -4.03
C SER A 20 -5.65 5.30 -5.44
N GLY A 21 -6.52 5.41 -6.45
CA GLY A 21 -6.13 5.64 -7.84
C GLY A 21 -6.43 4.44 -8.74
N TYR A 22 -5.66 4.30 -9.83
CA TYR A 22 -5.80 3.19 -10.77
C TYR A 22 -4.48 2.42 -10.83
N ASP A 23 -4.56 1.09 -10.81
CA ASP A 23 -3.40 0.24 -11.04
C ASP A 23 -3.08 0.09 -12.53
N LYS A 24 -2.03 -0.69 -12.85
CA LYS A 24 -1.58 -0.91 -14.22
C LYS A 24 -2.60 -1.63 -15.10
N ASP A 25 -3.50 -2.40 -14.49
CA ASP A 25 -4.55 -3.16 -15.17
C ASP A 25 -5.84 -2.33 -15.32
N GLY A 26 -5.86 -1.11 -14.77
CA GLY A 26 -6.97 -0.16 -14.84
C GLY A 26 -8.05 -0.41 -13.80
N TYR A 27 -7.78 -1.22 -12.78
CA TYR A 27 -8.70 -1.40 -11.66
C TYR A 27 -8.58 -0.22 -10.69
N GLU A 28 -9.74 0.24 -10.20
CA GLU A 28 -9.86 1.40 -9.33
C GLU A 28 -9.70 1.00 -7.86
N TRP A 29 -8.83 1.72 -7.16
CA TRP A 29 -8.57 1.58 -5.74
C TRP A 29 -9.10 2.80 -5.00
N ASP A 30 -9.85 2.55 -3.93
CA ASP A 30 -10.32 3.53 -2.95
C ASP A 30 -10.61 2.75 -1.65
N THR A 31 -9.56 2.26 -0.99
CA THR A 31 -9.72 1.32 0.13
C THR A 31 -8.60 1.39 1.16
N TYR A 32 -8.91 0.90 2.36
CA TYR A 32 -7.94 0.70 3.43
C TYR A 32 -7.42 -0.74 3.42
N ALA A 33 -6.11 -0.88 3.60
CA ALA A 33 -5.46 -2.18 3.62
C ALA A 33 -4.40 -2.27 4.74
N LEU A 34 -4.18 -3.46 5.27
CA LEU A 34 -3.10 -3.76 6.21
C LEU A 34 -1.92 -4.35 5.46
N VAL A 35 -0.74 -3.72 5.57
CA VAL A 35 0.47 -4.24 4.93
C VAL A 35 0.97 -5.48 5.69
N ARG A 36 1.10 -6.61 4.99
CA ARG A 36 1.56 -7.89 5.55
C ARG A 36 3.02 -8.17 5.25
N THR A 37 3.43 -7.97 4.00
CA THR A 37 4.78 -8.26 3.55
C THR A 37 5.22 -7.22 2.54
N VAL A 38 6.49 -6.87 2.57
CA VAL A 38 7.11 -5.94 1.63
C VAL A 38 8.42 -6.54 1.14
N THR A 39 8.54 -6.68 -0.18
CA THR A 39 9.76 -7.07 -0.88
C THR A 39 10.37 -5.85 -1.57
N LEU A 40 11.37 -6.04 -2.43
CA LEU A 40 11.94 -4.94 -3.21
C LEU A 40 10.97 -4.42 -4.27
N ASP A 41 10.14 -5.30 -4.84
CA ASP A 41 9.35 -4.99 -6.04
C ASP A 41 7.83 -5.14 -5.81
N THR A 42 7.44 -5.80 -4.72
CA THR A 42 6.04 -6.10 -4.41
C THR A 42 5.73 -5.92 -2.93
N MET A 43 4.48 -5.63 -2.62
CA MET A 43 3.93 -5.67 -1.28
C MET A 43 2.62 -6.44 -1.28
N THR A 44 2.36 -7.18 -0.21
CA THR A 44 1.09 -7.88 -0.02
C THR A 44 0.33 -7.16 1.07
N VAL A 45 -0.92 -6.86 0.77
CA VAL A 45 -1.85 -6.16 1.66
C VAL A 45 -3.09 -7.01 1.90
N VAL A 46 -3.74 -6.80 3.04
CA VAL A 46 -5.03 -7.42 3.36
C VAL A 46 -6.06 -6.32 3.41
N LEU A 47 -7.08 -6.42 2.56
CA LEU A 47 -8.18 -5.47 2.51
C LEU A 47 -9.09 -5.62 3.73
N ASP A 48 -9.93 -4.62 3.96
CA ASP A 48 -11.01 -4.69 4.96
C ASP A 48 -12.00 -5.83 4.71
N THR A 49 -12.17 -6.22 3.44
CA THR A 49 -12.93 -7.41 2.98
C THR A 49 -12.27 -8.74 3.34
N THR A 50 -11.06 -8.73 3.93
CA THR A 50 -10.18 -9.87 4.21
C THR A 50 -9.51 -10.49 2.97
N GLU A 51 -9.74 -9.92 1.80
CA GLU A 51 -9.04 -10.30 0.57
C GLU A 51 -7.56 -9.94 0.64
N VAL A 52 -6.72 -10.75 -0.01
CA VAL A 52 -5.26 -10.61 0.00
C VAL A 52 -4.82 -10.22 -1.38
N GLU A 53 -4.31 -9.00 -1.50
CA GLU A 53 -3.88 -8.44 -2.79
C GLU A 53 -2.37 -8.22 -2.80
N THR A 54 -1.76 -8.33 -3.98
CA THR A 54 -0.33 -8.05 -4.18
C THR A 54 -0.17 -6.89 -5.13
N LEU A 55 0.42 -5.81 -4.63
CA LEU A 55 0.73 -4.59 -5.37
C LEU A 55 2.22 -4.59 -5.73
N SER A 56 2.51 -4.14 -6.94
CA SER A 56 3.86 -4.04 -7.50
C SER A 56 4.28 -2.59 -7.68
N ILE A 57 5.58 -2.35 -7.83
CA ILE A 57 6.09 -1.01 -8.17
C ILE A 57 5.39 -0.42 -9.40
N ASP A 58 5.08 -1.28 -10.38
CA ASP A 58 4.46 -0.87 -11.64
C ASP A 58 3.06 -0.27 -11.43
N ASP A 59 2.29 -0.78 -10.46
CA ASP A 59 0.98 -0.24 -10.13
C ASP A 59 1.07 1.20 -9.58
N PHE A 60 2.11 1.48 -8.79
CA PHE A 60 2.41 2.84 -8.29
C PHE A 60 3.08 3.74 -9.34
N GLU A 61 3.68 3.18 -10.39
CA GLU A 61 4.17 3.95 -11.53
C GLU A 61 3.03 4.35 -12.49
N HIS A 62 1.96 3.56 -12.51
CA HIS A 62 0.81 3.78 -13.40
C HIS A 62 -0.28 4.69 -12.82
N GLY A 63 -0.40 4.80 -11.50
CA GLY A 63 -1.39 5.72 -10.92
C GLY A 63 -1.80 5.46 -9.49
N LEU A 64 -1.36 4.36 -8.87
CA LEU A 64 -1.65 4.13 -7.46
C LEU A 64 -0.91 5.13 -6.56
N ASN A 65 -1.63 5.55 -5.54
CA ASN A 65 -1.15 6.37 -4.43
C ASN A 65 -1.40 5.62 -3.13
N MET A 66 -0.47 5.75 -2.19
CA MET A 66 -0.61 5.15 -0.87
C MET A 66 -0.21 6.13 0.22
N GLU A 67 -1.04 6.20 1.24
CA GLU A 67 -0.81 7.00 2.43
C GLU A 67 -0.87 6.12 3.67
N VAL A 68 0.07 6.28 4.60
CA VAL A 68 0.03 5.57 5.88
C VAL A 68 -1.11 6.14 6.70
N TRP A 69 -2.04 5.28 7.09
CA TRP A 69 -3.12 5.67 7.97
C TRP A 69 -2.62 5.60 9.41
N GLU A 70 -2.09 6.73 9.89
CA GLU A 70 -1.81 6.90 11.30
C GLU A 70 -3.17 7.01 12.01
N ARG A 71 -3.50 6.01 12.85
CA ARG A 71 -4.61 6.14 13.80
C ARG A 71 -4.32 7.41 14.58
N GLY A 72 -5.12 8.45 14.34
CA GLY A 72 -4.84 9.79 14.86
C GLY A 72 -4.35 9.72 16.30
N ALA A 73 -3.24 10.40 16.58
CA ALA A 73 -3.01 10.98 17.89
C ALA A 73 -4.11 12.03 18.12
N GLY A 74 -5.34 11.55 18.30
CA GLY A 74 -6.53 12.32 18.57
C GLY A 74 -6.84 12.19 20.06
N ASP A 75 -6.26 13.12 20.82
CA ASP A 75 -6.77 13.71 22.05
C ASP A 75 -7.14 12.76 23.20
N GLU A 76 -6.19 12.60 24.14
CA GLU A 76 -6.50 12.46 25.58
C GLU A 76 -7.08 13.77 26.14
#